data_AF-A0A3B5LUX5-F1
#
_entry.id   AF-A0A3B5LUX5-F1
#
_cell.length_a   1.000
_cell.length_b   1.000
_cell.length_c   1.000
_cell.angle_alpha   90.00
_cell.angle_beta   90.00
_cell.angle_gamma   90.00
#
_symmetry.space_group_name_H-M   'P 1'
#
loop_
_entity.id
_entity.type
_entity.pdbx_description
1 polymer ?
#
loop_
_entity_poly.entity_id
_entity_poly.type
_entity_poly.pdbx_seq_one_letter_code
_entity_poly.pdbx_strand_id
1 'polypeptide(L)'
;RKSHYRGNGGNGSASSEEEFMWEEYLEETGATAAPHTIFRHVEVSLQSSFQPGMKLEVASKSSPETYWVATIITTCGQLLLLRYSGYGDDRRADFWCDVMTAELHPVGWCAQNHKTLTPPEAIREKYSDWTEFLVQDLTGSRTAPANLLEGVSYFPLIKTVCFMTSSRFKTSVFQTRSDFN
;
A
#
# COMPACT_ATOMS: atom_id res chain seq x y z
N ARG A 1 -22.30 -30.58 -32.08
CA ARG A 1 -23.51 -31.30 -31.61
C ARG A 1 -23.92 -30.69 -30.28
N LYS A 2 -25.11 -30.07 -30.22
CA LYS A 2 -25.69 -29.51 -28.98
C LYS A 2 -25.93 -30.64 -27.98
N SER A 3 -25.69 -30.41 -26.70
CA SER A 3 -26.32 -31.19 -25.63
C SER A 3 -27.04 -30.25 -24.68
N HIS A 4 -28.35 -30.48 -24.57
CA HIS A 4 -29.27 -29.86 -23.63
C HIS A 4 -29.00 -30.42 -22.23
N TYR A 5 -29.00 -29.56 -21.22
CA TYR A 5 -29.52 -29.92 -19.91
C TYR A 5 -30.58 -28.91 -19.51
N ARG A 6 -31.78 -29.42 -19.28
CA ARG A 6 -32.94 -28.72 -18.74
C ARG A 6 -33.09 -29.24 -17.31
N GLY A 7 -32.84 -28.37 -16.32
CA GLY A 7 -33.08 -28.63 -14.90
C GLY A 7 -33.99 -27.54 -14.36
N ASN A 8 -35.07 -27.96 -13.70
CA ASN A 8 -36.25 -27.17 -13.34
C ASN A 8 -36.22 -26.77 -11.86
N GLY A 9 -36.68 -25.53 -11.57
CA GLY A 9 -37.43 -25.19 -10.35
C GLY A 9 -36.63 -24.72 -9.13
N GLY A 10 -36.96 -23.51 -8.65
CA GLY A 10 -36.56 -23.03 -7.32
C GLY A 10 -36.66 -21.52 -7.16
N ASN A 11 -37.85 -21.02 -6.82
CA ASN A 11 -38.12 -19.62 -6.52
C ASN A 11 -37.44 -19.23 -5.20
N GLY A 12 -36.55 -18.24 -5.22
CA GLY A 12 -35.88 -17.70 -4.05
C GLY A 12 -35.49 -16.24 -4.31
N SER A 13 -36.34 -15.31 -3.89
CA SER A 13 -36.06 -13.88 -3.85
C SER A 13 -34.96 -13.63 -2.81
N ALA A 14 -33.71 -13.70 -3.26
CA ALA A 14 -32.63 -12.91 -2.70
C ALA A 14 -32.49 -11.71 -3.63
N SER A 15 -32.45 -10.49 -3.10
CA SER A 15 -31.99 -9.34 -3.87
C SER A 15 -30.54 -9.62 -4.25
N SER A 16 -30.34 -10.25 -5.40
CA SER A 16 -29.03 -10.42 -5.99
C SER A 16 -28.58 -9.02 -6.37
N GLU A 17 -27.66 -8.47 -5.59
CA GLU A 17 -26.77 -7.42 -6.10
C GLU A 17 -26.15 -8.01 -7.37
N GLU A 18 -26.67 -7.59 -8.53
CA GLU A 18 -26.21 -8.08 -9.82
C GLU A 18 -24.70 -7.84 -9.87
N GLU A 19 -23.93 -8.93 -9.93
CA GLU A 19 -22.48 -8.86 -9.95
C GLU A 19 -22.07 -8.08 -11.19
N PHE A 20 -21.34 -6.99 -11.01
CA PHE A 20 -20.98 -6.10 -12.11
C PHE A 20 -20.10 -6.82 -13.14
N MET A 21 -20.62 -6.98 -14.36
CA MET A 21 -19.96 -7.68 -15.46
C MET A 21 -19.14 -6.73 -16.30
N TRP A 22 -17.82 -6.77 -16.09
CA TRP A 22 -16.84 -5.95 -16.82
C TRP A 22 -16.90 -6.08 -18.34
N GLU A 23 -17.18 -7.29 -18.84
CA GLU A 23 -17.27 -7.58 -20.27
C GLU A 23 -18.42 -6.79 -20.91
N GLU A 24 -19.60 -6.78 -20.29
CA GLU A 24 -20.77 -6.05 -20.75
C GLU A 24 -20.55 -4.54 -20.74
N TYR A 25 -19.96 -4.00 -19.66
CA TYR A 25 -19.67 -2.57 -19.57
C TYR A 25 -18.69 -2.10 -20.66
N LEU A 26 -17.63 -2.87 -20.92
CA LEU A 26 -16.65 -2.51 -21.95
C LEU A 26 -17.26 -2.57 -23.36
N GLU A 27 -18.15 -3.52 -23.60
CA GLU A 27 -18.91 -3.61 -24.85
C GLU A 27 -19.90 -2.45 -25.02
N GLU A 28 -20.68 -2.14 -23.98
CA GLU A 28 -21.70 -1.07 -24.02
C GLU A 28 -21.05 0.32 -24.21
N THR A 29 -19.94 0.57 -23.53
CA THR A 29 -19.25 1.87 -23.58
C THR A 29 -18.26 1.99 -24.73
N GLY A 30 -17.95 0.90 -25.43
CA GLY A 30 -16.87 0.84 -26.43
C GLY A 30 -15.48 1.10 -25.84
N ALA A 31 -15.32 0.98 -24.52
CA ALA A 31 -14.06 1.19 -23.84
C ALA A 31 -13.10 0.01 -24.08
N THR A 32 -11.80 0.30 -24.12
CA THR A 32 -10.77 -0.73 -24.25
C THR A 32 -10.06 -0.93 -22.92
N ALA A 33 -9.89 -2.18 -22.49
CA ALA A 33 -9.11 -2.48 -21.29
C ALA A 33 -7.66 -1.99 -21.46
N ALA A 34 -7.14 -1.32 -20.44
CA ALA A 34 -5.74 -0.91 -20.40
C ALA A 34 -4.81 -2.13 -20.49
N PRO A 35 -3.78 -2.13 -21.37
CA PRO A 35 -2.82 -3.24 -21.44
C PRO A 35 -2.09 -3.45 -20.10
N HIS A 36 -1.91 -4.69 -19.66
CA HIS A 36 -1.20 -4.99 -18.41
C HIS A 36 0.23 -4.38 -18.35
N THR A 37 0.87 -4.24 -19.52
CA THR A 37 2.22 -3.68 -19.68
C THR A 37 2.34 -2.20 -19.34
N ILE A 38 1.23 -1.46 -19.24
CA ILE A 38 1.26 -0.06 -18.78
C ILE A 38 1.29 0.02 -17.24
N PHE A 39 0.99 -1.09 -16.56
CA PHE A 39 1.06 -1.22 -15.11
C PHE A 39 2.40 -1.80 -14.67
N ARG A 40 3.52 -1.20 -15.11
CA ARG A 40 4.86 -1.62 -14.64
C ARG A 40 4.98 -1.60 -13.12
N HIS A 41 4.26 -0.69 -12.45
CA HIS A 41 4.19 -0.69 -10.99
C HIS A 41 3.59 -2.00 -10.48
N VAL A 42 2.54 -2.57 -11.09
CA VAL A 42 1.97 -3.87 -10.69
C VAL A 42 2.99 -5.00 -10.86
N GLU A 43 3.75 -5.02 -11.96
CA GLU A 43 4.82 -6.02 -12.19
C GLU A 43 6.00 -5.87 -11.22
N VAL A 44 6.43 -4.65 -10.93
CA VAL A 44 7.45 -4.34 -9.90
C VAL A 44 6.92 -4.66 -8.50
N SER A 45 5.63 -4.50 -8.27
CA SER A 45 4.96 -4.73 -7.00
C SER A 45 4.84 -6.22 -6.64
N LEU A 46 4.76 -7.09 -7.65
CA LEU A 46 4.87 -8.55 -7.48
C LEU A 46 6.30 -8.99 -7.12
N GLN A 47 7.28 -8.09 -7.27
CA GLN A 47 8.68 -8.25 -6.87
C GLN A 47 9.04 -7.44 -5.62
N SER A 48 8.04 -6.93 -4.87
CA SER A 48 8.27 -6.22 -3.61
C SER A 48 9.07 -7.10 -2.66
N SER A 49 10.38 -6.84 -2.59
CA SER A 49 11.31 -7.58 -1.73
C SER A 49 11.22 -7.12 -0.27
N PHE A 50 10.30 -6.20 0.02
CA PHE A 50 9.90 -5.88 1.39
C PHE A 50 9.24 -7.10 2.02
N GLN A 51 9.54 -7.33 3.29
CA GLN A 51 8.96 -8.41 4.06
C GLN A 51 8.29 -7.83 5.31
N PRO A 52 7.14 -8.36 5.73
CA PRO A 52 6.61 -8.10 7.06
C PRO A 52 7.69 -8.26 8.14
N GLY A 53 7.71 -7.33 9.09
CA GLY A 53 8.71 -7.26 10.16
C GLY A 53 9.96 -6.44 9.84
N MET A 54 10.20 -6.05 8.58
CA MET A 54 11.24 -5.06 8.27
C MET A 54 10.90 -3.70 8.89
N LYS A 55 11.93 -2.95 9.29
CA LYS A 55 11.81 -1.61 9.86
C LYS A 55 12.41 -0.55 8.95
N LEU A 56 11.84 0.65 8.99
CA LEU A 56 12.26 1.80 8.18
C LEU A 56 11.91 3.11 8.89
N GLU A 57 12.54 4.20 8.47
CA GLU A 57 12.28 5.56 8.94
C GLU A 57 11.27 6.25 8.02
N VAL A 58 10.21 6.82 8.61
CA VAL A 58 9.12 7.49 7.90
C VAL A 58 9.10 8.97 8.28
N ALA A 59 9.03 9.87 7.29
CA ALA A 59 8.85 11.29 7.55
C ALA A 59 7.53 11.61 8.24
N SER A 60 7.57 12.52 9.21
CA SER A 60 6.38 13.04 9.86
C SER A 60 5.65 14.02 8.94
N LYS A 61 4.33 13.86 8.82
CA LYS A 61 3.48 14.78 8.06
C LYS A 61 3.28 16.13 8.75
N SER A 62 3.40 16.16 10.08
CA SER A 62 3.09 17.35 10.90
C SER A 62 4.30 18.22 11.17
N SER A 63 5.51 17.69 11.01
CA SER A 63 6.74 18.37 11.42
C SER A 63 7.83 18.08 10.39
N PRO A 64 8.14 19.07 9.55
CA PRO A 64 9.23 18.95 8.58
C PRO A 64 10.51 18.48 9.27
N GLU A 65 11.33 17.68 8.58
CA GLU A 65 12.65 17.22 9.06
C GLU A 65 12.63 16.22 10.23
N THR A 66 11.46 15.80 10.69
CA THR A 66 11.33 14.80 11.74
C THR A 66 10.84 13.48 11.18
N TYR A 67 11.39 12.39 11.71
CA TYR A 67 11.10 11.04 11.26
C TYR A 67 10.79 10.15 12.45
N TRP A 68 10.13 9.02 12.20
CA TRP A 68 10.00 7.97 13.20
C TRP A 68 10.09 6.59 12.58
N VAL A 69 10.53 5.62 13.39
CA VAL A 69 10.66 4.23 12.95
C VAL A 69 9.28 3.59 12.86
N ALA A 70 9.03 2.90 11.76
CA ALA A 70 7.87 2.06 11.55
C ALA A 70 8.27 0.64 11.13
N THR A 71 7.40 -0.32 11.44
CA THR A 71 7.53 -1.71 11.03
C THR A 71 6.54 -1.98 9.89
N ILE A 72 6.99 -2.71 8.86
CA ILE A 72 6.13 -3.22 7.79
C ILE A 72 5.24 -4.32 8.36
N ILE A 73 3.94 -4.10 8.40
CA ILE A 73 2.95 -5.10 8.83
C ILE A 73 2.58 -6.00 7.66
N THR A 74 2.28 -5.40 6.50
CA THR A 74 1.89 -6.12 5.28
C THR A 74 2.33 -5.33 4.05
N THR A 75 2.63 -6.05 2.98
CA THR A 75 2.92 -5.49 1.65
C THR A 75 1.73 -5.70 0.73
N CYS A 76 1.24 -4.63 0.09
CA CYS A 76 0.24 -4.69 -0.97
C CYS A 76 0.80 -3.95 -2.19
N GLY A 77 1.68 -4.64 -2.89
CA GLY A 77 2.37 -4.07 -4.02
C GLY A 77 3.27 -2.88 -3.64
N GLN A 78 2.98 -1.68 -4.16
CA GLN A 78 3.69 -0.44 -3.80
C GLN A 78 3.22 0.17 -2.46
N LEU A 79 2.07 -0.30 -1.94
CA LEU A 79 1.54 0.16 -0.67
C LEU A 79 2.07 -0.72 0.46
N LEU A 80 2.61 -0.09 1.49
CA LEU A 80 3.00 -0.74 2.73
C LEU A 80 1.99 -0.39 3.81
N LEU A 81 1.50 -1.41 4.52
CA LEU A 81 0.81 -1.19 5.79
C LEU A 81 1.90 -1.08 6.85
N LEU A 82 2.00 0.09 7.48
CA LEU A 82 3.03 0.41 8.46
C LEU A 82 2.42 0.61 9.85
N ARG A 83 3.20 0.28 10.88
CA ARG A 83 2.91 0.65 12.27
C ARG A 83 4.14 1.30 12.89
N TYR A 84 3.97 2.45 13.53
CA TYR A 84 5.06 3.10 14.26
C TYR A 84 5.56 2.23 15.43
N SER A 85 6.88 2.17 15.61
CA SER A 85 7.51 1.51 16.74
C SER A 85 7.03 2.14 18.05
N GLY A 86 6.53 1.30 18.97
CA GLY A 86 6.01 1.72 20.28
C GLY A 86 4.52 1.43 20.51
N TYR A 87 3.74 1.31 19.41
CA TYR A 87 2.32 0.95 19.45
C TYR A 87 2.04 -0.55 19.69
N GLY A 88 3.08 -1.40 19.67
CA GLY A 88 2.93 -2.84 19.92
C GLY A 88 1.96 -3.50 18.93
N ASP A 89 0.94 -4.19 19.46
CA ASP A 89 -0.06 -4.91 18.67
C ASP A 89 -1.33 -4.10 18.34
N ASP A 90 -1.34 -2.79 18.61
CA ASP A 90 -2.50 -1.95 18.33
C ASP A 90 -2.69 -1.69 16.83
N ARG A 91 -3.52 -2.53 16.21
CA ARG A 91 -3.89 -2.45 14.78
C ARG A 91 -4.62 -1.17 14.40
N ARG A 92 -5.15 -0.42 15.36
CA ARG A 92 -5.83 0.87 15.08
C ARG A 92 -4.83 1.97 14.73
N ALA A 93 -3.55 1.79 15.07
CA ALA A 93 -2.46 2.69 14.73
C ALA A 93 -1.82 2.38 13.37
N ASP A 94 -2.28 1.35 12.66
CA ASP A 94 -1.76 0.99 11.35
C ASP A 94 -2.18 2.03 10.30
N PHE A 95 -1.26 2.35 9.39
CA PHE A 95 -1.55 3.27 8.29
C PHE A 95 -0.93 2.78 6.99
N TRP A 96 -1.62 3.07 5.89
CA TRP A 96 -1.10 2.80 4.55
C TRP A 96 -0.13 3.90 4.13
N CYS A 97 0.97 3.47 3.52
CA CYS A 97 2.01 4.33 3.01
C CYS A 97 2.36 3.90 1.59
N ASP A 98 2.37 4.86 0.67
CA ASP A 98 2.77 4.62 -0.71
C ASP A 98 4.27 4.90 -0.85
N VAL A 99 5.04 3.85 -1.16
CA VAL A 99 6.50 3.95 -1.31
C VAL A 99 6.88 4.94 -2.42
N MET A 100 5.98 5.17 -3.40
CA MET A 100 6.20 6.09 -4.52
C MET A 100 6.16 7.58 -4.15
N THR A 101 5.44 7.92 -3.08
CA THR A 101 5.17 9.32 -2.74
C THR A 101 5.61 9.71 -1.34
N ALA A 102 5.82 8.73 -0.47
CA ALA A 102 6.31 8.95 0.88
C ALA A 102 7.83 9.03 0.92
N GLU A 103 8.33 9.86 1.84
CA GLU A 103 9.75 9.88 2.20
C GLU A 103 10.04 8.76 3.20
N LEU A 104 10.53 7.64 2.66
CA LEU A 104 10.88 6.44 3.40
C LEU A 104 12.37 6.17 3.28
N HIS A 105 13.01 5.83 4.40
CA HIS A 105 14.46 5.62 4.46
C HIS A 105 14.82 4.36 5.26
N PRO A 106 15.97 3.72 4.98
CA PRO A 106 16.45 2.63 5.82
C PRO A 106 16.76 3.15 7.24
N VAL A 107 16.68 2.28 8.24
CA VAL A 107 17.06 2.61 9.61
C VAL A 107 18.52 3.08 9.65
N GLY A 108 18.76 4.22 10.31
CA GLY A 108 20.05 4.87 10.42
C GLY A 108 20.24 6.05 9.46
N TRP A 109 19.31 6.29 8.53
CA TRP A 109 19.41 7.37 7.56
C TRP A 109 19.35 8.75 8.23
N CYS A 110 18.48 8.95 9.23
CA CYS A 110 18.41 10.21 9.98
C CYS A 110 19.75 10.57 10.63
N ALA A 111 20.41 9.59 11.25
CA ALA A 111 21.72 9.80 11.88
C ALA A 111 22.80 10.19 10.85
N GLN A 112 22.74 9.64 9.64
CA GLN A 112 23.67 9.95 8.55
C GLN A 112 23.41 11.32 7.89
N ASN A 113 22.15 11.78 7.88
CA ASN A 113 21.71 12.98 7.15
C ASN A 113 21.39 14.16 8.08
N HIS A 114 21.84 14.10 9.34
CA HIS A 114 21.60 15.15 10.35
C HIS A 114 20.12 15.48 10.56
N LYS A 115 19.25 14.47 10.48
CA LYS A 115 17.82 14.57 10.80
C LYS A 115 17.54 13.99 12.18
N THR A 116 16.34 14.25 12.69
CA THR A 116 15.96 13.86 14.06
C THR A 116 14.86 12.80 14.05
N LEU A 117 15.07 11.75 14.84
CA LEU A 117 14.00 10.82 15.20
C LEU A 117 13.18 11.43 16.33
N THR A 118 11.88 11.61 16.10
CA THR A 118 10.95 12.18 17.08
C THR A 118 9.76 11.23 17.25
N PRO A 119 9.51 10.69 18.45
CA PRO A 119 8.36 9.82 18.68
C PRO A 119 7.04 10.58 18.53
N PRO A 120 5.99 9.95 17.98
CA PRO A 120 4.61 10.41 18.15
C PRO A 120 4.26 10.62 19.63
N GLU A 121 3.38 11.57 19.91
CA GLU A 121 3.02 12.00 21.27
C GLU A 121 2.60 10.83 22.18
N ALA A 122 1.73 9.94 21.67
CA ALA A 122 1.29 8.75 22.40
C ALA A 122 2.44 7.79 22.78
N ILE A 123 3.51 7.73 21.99
CA ILE A 123 4.70 6.91 22.29
C ILE A 123 5.59 7.64 23.30
N ARG A 124 5.74 8.97 23.14
CA ARG A 124 6.49 9.82 24.07
C ARG A 124 5.93 9.79 25.49
N GLU A 125 4.61 9.71 25.64
CA GLU A 125 3.96 9.57 26.96
C GLU A 125 4.17 8.18 27.57
N LYS A 126 4.28 7.14 26.73
CA LYS A 126 4.42 5.75 27.16
C LYS A 126 5.85 5.39 27.58
N TYR A 127 6.86 5.97 26.93
CA TYR A 127 8.28 5.68 27.18
C TYR A 127 9.02 6.96 27.55
N SER A 128 9.40 7.08 28.82
CA SER A 128 10.19 8.22 29.32
C SER A 128 11.58 8.30 28.69
N ASP A 129 12.20 7.14 28.43
CA ASP A 129 13.39 7.01 27.59
C ASP A 129 13.05 6.23 26.32
N TRP A 130 12.50 6.96 25.35
CA TRP A 130 12.17 6.40 24.04
C TRP A 130 13.42 6.00 23.25
N THR A 131 14.60 6.55 23.57
CA THR A 131 15.85 6.23 22.86
C THR A 131 16.31 4.84 23.25
N GLU A 132 16.33 4.50 24.54
CA GLU A 132 16.64 3.14 25.01
C GLU A 132 15.65 2.12 24.45
N PHE A 133 14.34 2.44 24.50
CA PHE A 133 13.31 1.61 23.88
C PHE A 133 13.62 1.34 22.40
N LEU A 134 13.96 2.38 21.64
CA LEU A 134 14.18 2.23 20.21
C LEU A 134 15.44 1.41 19.92
N VAL A 135 16.50 1.56 20.73
CA VAL A 135 17.70 0.72 20.63
C VAL A 135 17.34 -0.75 20.83
N GLN A 136 16.53 -1.07 21.85
CA GLN A 136 16.08 -2.44 22.09
C GLN A 136 15.22 -2.98 20.93
N ASP A 137 14.27 -2.19 20.44
CA ASP A 137 13.37 -2.55 19.32
C ASP A 137 14.12 -2.77 18.00
N LEU A 138 15.19 -2.00 17.76
CA LEU A 138 16.01 -2.11 16.56
C LEU A 138 17.06 -3.24 16.64
N THR A 139 17.46 -3.66 17.85
CA THR A 139 18.48 -4.69 18.04
C THR A 139 18.02 -6.03 17.47
N GLY A 140 18.75 -6.54 16.47
CA GLY A 140 18.42 -7.79 15.77
C GLY A 140 17.28 -7.67 14.75
N SER A 141 16.68 -6.49 14.60
CA SER A 141 15.68 -6.25 13.56
C SER A 141 16.31 -6.14 12.17
N ARG A 142 15.50 -6.36 11.13
CA ARG A 142 15.93 -6.17 9.74
C ARG A 142 15.48 -4.81 9.25
N THR A 143 16.40 -3.99 8.77
CA THR A 143 16.02 -2.77 8.04
C THR A 143 15.52 -3.10 6.65
N ALA A 144 14.55 -2.32 6.18
CA ALA A 144 14.21 -2.27 4.77
C ALA A 144 15.45 -1.84 3.96
N PRO A 145 15.78 -2.51 2.85
CA PRO A 145 17.02 -2.25 2.13
C PRO A 145 16.89 -0.98 1.26
N ALA A 146 17.93 -0.14 1.27
CA ALA A 146 17.93 1.20 0.66
C ALA A 146 17.56 1.19 -0.82
N ASN A 147 18.01 0.19 -1.59
CA ASN A 147 17.74 0.08 -3.02
C ASN A 147 16.25 -0.05 -3.37
N LEU A 148 15.40 -0.51 -2.42
CA LEU A 148 13.96 -0.58 -2.61
C LEU A 148 13.25 0.74 -2.26
N LEU A 149 13.91 1.63 -1.53
CA LEU A 149 13.39 2.92 -1.08
C LEU A 149 13.88 4.08 -1.98
N GLU A 150 15.11 3.98 -2.50
CA GLU A 150 15.75 5.02 -3.32
C GLU A 150 15.35 5.02 -4.81
N GLY A 151 14.84 3.90 -5.34
CA GLY A 151 14.58 3.70 -6.78
C GLY A 151 13.30 4.32 -7.35
N VAL A 152 12.71 5.27 -6.63
CA VAL A 152 11.26 5.49 -6.66
C VAL A 152 10.86 6.97 -6.89
N SER A 153 11.82 7.88 -6.78
CA SER A 153 11.62 9.34 -6.88
C SER A 153 11.52 9.91 -8.31
N TYR A 154 11.52 9.08 -9.37
CA TYR A 154 11.48 9.55 -10.75
C TYR A 154 10.48 8.78 -11.65
N PHE A 155 9.19 8.90 -11.37
CA PHE A 155 8.18 8.73 -12.42
C PHE A 155 7.15 9.85 -12.35
N PRO A 156 6.88 10.57 -13.46
CA PRO A 156 5.84 11.58 -13.49
C PRO A 156 4.48 10.95 -13.19
N LEU A 157 3.76 11.59 -12.27
CA LEU A 157 2.46 11.23 -11.71
C LEU A 157 1.46 10.74 -12.76
N ILE A 158 1.27 9.43 -12.85
CA ILE A 158 -0.03 8.87 -13.24
C ILE A 158 -0.76 8.60 -11.93
N LYS A 159 -1.73 9.46 -11.57
CA LYS A 159 -2.61 9.22 -10.43
C LYS A 159 -3.55 8.06 -10.79
N THR A 160 -3.14 6.84 -10.51
CA THR A 160 -4.02 5.67 -10.61
C THR A 160 -4.85 5.57 -9.33
N VAL A 161 -6.17 5.75 -9.44
CA VAL A 161 -7.10 5.50 -8.33
C VAL A 161 -7.43 4.00 -8.32
N CYS A 162 -6.92 3.26 -7.33
CA CYS A 162 -7.30 1.86 -7.10
C CYS A 162 -8.54 1.83 -6.19
N PHE A 163 -9.69 1.39 -6.71
CA PHE A 163 -10.81 0.99 -5.88
C PHE A 163 -10.67 -0.50 -5.54
N MET A 164 -10.45 -0.82 -4.27
CA MET A 164 -10.54 -2.18 -3.76
C MET A 164 -11.99 -2.44 -3.34
N THR A 165 -12.76 -3.19 -4.12
CA THR A 165 -14.02 -3.76 -3.64
C THR A 165 -13.81 -5.22 -3.24
N SER A 166 -14.33 -5.56 -2.07
CA SER A 166 -14.15 -6.84 -1.39
C SER A 166 -14.81 -7.98 -2.17
N SER A 167 -14.00 -8.93 -2.68
CA SER A 167 -14.22 -10.39 -2.54
C SER A 167 -13.23 -11.20 -3.38
N ARG A 168 -12.73 -10.70 -4.51
CA ARG A 168 -11.62 -11.33 -5.25
C ARG A 168 -10.78 -10.26 -5.91
N PHE A 169 -9.46 -10.33 -5.72
CA PHE A 169 -8.48 -9.45 -6.37
C PHE A 169 -8.71 -9.41 -7.89
N LYS A 170 -9.43 -8.39 -8.35
CA LYS A 170 -9.46 -7.94 -9.73
C LYS A 170 -9.28 -6.44 -9.71
N THR A 171 -8.05 -5.99 -9.97
CA THR A 171 -7.72 -4.58 -10.16
C THR A 171 -8.23 -4.18 -11.54
N SER A 172 -9.28 -3.36 -11.60
CA SER A 172 -9.72 -2.70 -12.84
C SER A 172 -9.38 -1.21 -12.75
N VAL A 173 -8.58 -0.71 -13.69
CA VAL A 173 -8.22 0.70 -13.79
C VAL A 173 -8.84 1.27 -15.06
N PHE A 174 -9.58 2.37 -14.92
CA PHE A 174 -10.19 3.08 -16.05
C PHE A 174 -9.30 4.24 -16.51
N GLN A 175 -9.22 4.41 -17.82
CA GLN A 175 -8.71 5.64 -18.42
C GLN A 175 -9.90 6.36 -19.07
N THR A 176 -10.45 7.37 -18.39
CA THR A 176 -11.39 8.27 -19.05
C THR A 176 -10.60 9.10 -20.06
N ARG A 177 -10.96 8.99 -21.35
CA ARG A 177 -10.56 10.00 -22.33
C ARG A 177 -11.06 11.35 -21.81
N SER A 178 -10.12 12.21 -21.43
CA SER A 178 -10.38 13.64 -21.40
C SER A 178 -10.50 14.07 -22.86
N ASP A 179 -11.73 14.10 -23.37
CA ASP A 179 -12.04 14.84 -24.58
C ASP A 179 -11.81 16.31 -24.26
N PHE A 180 -10.62 16.81 -24.64
CA PHE A 180 -10.36 18.23 -24.72
C PHE A 180 -11.16 18.76 -25.91
N ASN A 181 -12.15 19.59 -25.61
CA ASN A 181 -12.74 20.54 -26.56
C ASN A 181 -12.11 21.91 -26.29
#